data_AF-A0A9E5SA89-F1
#
_entry.id   AF-A0A9E5SA89-F1
#
_cell.length_a   1.000
_cell.length_b   1.000
_cell.length_c   1.000
_cell.angle_alpha   90.00
_cell.angle_beta   90.00
_cell.angle_gamma   90.00
#
_symmetry.space_group_name_H-M   'P 1'
#
loop_
_entity.id
_entity.type
_entity.pdbx_description
1 polymer ?
#
loop_
_entity_poly.entity_id
_entity_poly.type
_entity_poly.pdbx_seq_one_letter_code
_entity_poly.pdbx_strand_id
1 'polypeptide(L)' 'MREISIDLGPSIGTGDIEVIKAATSKMEPGDHLLLSLEAADAHETDRILALLENEKMDYQTHGSHSGQRFIIIATPRGNT' A
#
# COMPACT_ATOMS: atom_id res chain seq x y z
N MET A 1 -16.73 4.29 -4.92
CA MET A 1 -15.36 4.83 -4.87
C MET A 1 -15.09 5.26 -3.44
N ARG A 2 -14.44 4.39 -2.69
CA ARG A 2 -13.95 4.64 -1.34
C ARG A 2 -12.44 4.82 -1.40
N GLU A 3 -11.93 5.73 -0.59
CA GLU A 3 -10.50 5.87 -0.32
C GLU A 3 -10.20 5.34 1.09
N ILE A 4 -9.18 4.51 1.20
CA ILE A 4 -8.67 3.97 2.46
C ILE A 4 -7.24 4.44 2.60
N SER A 5 -6.94 5.24 3.61
CA SER A 5 -5.58 5.71 3.89
C SER A 5 -5.02 4.99 5.11
N ILE A 6 -3.81 4.44 4.98
CA ILE A 6 -3.05 3.81 6.07
C ILE A 6 -1.71 4.52 6.16
N ASP A 7 -1.42 5.04 7.35
CA ASP A 7 -0.10 5.56 7.68
C ASP A 7 0.71 4.48 8.38
N LEU A 8 1.79 4.05 7.73
CA LEU A 8 2.71 3.01 8.21
C LEU A 8 3.84 3.61 9.05
N GLY A 9 3.97 4.95 9.09
CA GLY A 9 5.02 5.62 9.84
C GLY A 9 6.42 5.25 9.36
N PRO A 10 7.42 5.20 10.26
CA PRO A 10 8.84 5.03 9.90
C PRO A 10 9.31 3.59 9.71
N SER A 11 8.50 2.58 10.05
CA SER A 11 8.90 1.16 9.95
C SER A 11 7.68 0.26 9.80
N ILE A 12 7.78 -0.80 8.99
CA ILE A 12 6.66 -1.68 8.70
C ILE A 12 6.68 -2.90 9.63
N GLY A 13 5.76 -2.93 10.59
CA GLY A 13 5.57 -4.04 11.52
C GLY A 13 4.65 -5.14 10.98
N THR A 14 4.60 -6.27 11.68
CA THR A 14 3.68 -7.38 11.35
C THR A 14 2.21 -6.95 11.44
N GLY A 15 1.86 -6.07 12.39
CA GLY A 15 0.51 -5.54 12.53
C GLY A 15 0.06 -4.74 11.31
N ASP A 16 0.97 -3.98 10.70
CA ASP A 16 0.66 -3.18 9.52
C ASP A 16 0.32 -4.06 8.31
N ILE A 17 1.02 -5.18 8.16
CA ILE A 17 0.74 -6.19 7.13
C ILE A 17 -0.68 -6.77 7.30
N GLU A 18 -1.09 -7.05 8.54
CA GLU A 18 -2.44 -7.57 8.82
C GLU A 18 -3.52 -6.52 8.53
N VAL A 19 -3.25 -5.24 8.86
CA VAL A 19 -4.16 -4.13 8.56
C VAL A 19 -4.31 -3.95 7.05
N ILE A 20 -3.21 -3.99 6.28
CA ILE A 20 -3.25 -3.89 4.82
C ILE A 20 -4.06 -5.04 4.23
N LYS A 21 -3.84 -6.29 4.67
CA LYS A 21 -4.65 -7.45 4.23
C LYS A 21 -6.14 -7.29 4.55
N ALA A 22 -6.44 -6.81 5.75
CA ALA A 22 -7.81 -6.57 6.17
C ALA A 22 -8.47 -5.44 5.36
N ALA A 23 -7.68 -4.49 4.85
CA ALA A 23 -8.15 -3.45 3.95
C ALA A 23 -8.38 -3.99 2.54
N THR A 24 -7.38 -4.63 1.90
CA THR A 24 -7.47 -5.17 0.53
C THR A 24 -8.61 -6.16 0.37
N SER A 25 -8.82 -7.04 1.34
CA SER A 25 -9.92 -8.04 1.30
C SER A 25 -11.34 -7.45 1.31
N LYS A 26 -11.49 -6.17 1.67
CA LYS A 26 -12.79 -5.47 1.72
C LYS A 26 -12.97 -4.46 0.60
N MET A 27 -12.00 -4.31 -0.30
CA MET A 27 -12.05 -3.34 -1.38
C MET A 27 -12.83 -3.89 -2.56
N GLU A 28 -13.61 -3.01 -3.20
CA GLU A 28 -14.31 -3.29 -4.44
C GLU A 28 -13.61 -2.61 -5.64
N PRO A 29 -13.84 -3.08 -6.87
CA PRO A 29 -13.32 -2.41 -8.06
C PRO A 29 -13.66 -0.91 -8.07
N GLY A 30 -12.63 -0.07 -8.22
CA GLY A 30 -12.74 1.39 -8.16
C GLY A 30 -12.46 2.01 -6.79
N ASP A 31 -12.20 1.19 -5.76
CA ASP A 31 -11.66 1.67 -4.48
C ASP A 31 -10.15 1.89 -4.56
N HIS A 32 -9.68 2.82 -3.73
CA HIS A 32 -8.26 3.21 -3.66
C HIS A 32 -7.73 2.99 -2.25
N LEU A 33 -6.55 2.39 -2.16
CA LEU A 33 -5.77 2.23 -0.95
C LEU A 33 -4.54 3.11 -1.06
N LEU A 34 -4.39 4.06 -0.14
CA LEU A 34 -3.24 4.94 -0.04
C LEU A 34 -2.41 4.53 1.17
N LEU A 35 -1.18 4.10 0.92
CA LEU A 35 -0.21 3.77 1.97
C LEU A 35 0.83 4.89 2.01
N SER A 36 0.96 5.55 3.17
CA SER A 36 2.04 6.49 3.42
C SER A 36 3.07 5.87 4.34
N LEU A 37 4.35 5.98 3.96
CA LEU A 37 5.49 5.59 4.78
C LEU A 37 6.51 6.72 4.79
N GLU A 38 7.12 6.96 5.95
CA GLU A 38 8.34 7.77 6.02
C GLU A 38 9.49 6.95 5.44
N ALA A 39 10.44 7.62 4.77
CA ALA A 39 11.61 7.07 4.07
C ALA A 39 11.97 5.62 4.46
N ALA A 40 11.23 4.65 3.91
CA ALA A 40 11.39 3.27 4.34
C ALA A 40 12.61 2.69 3.67
N ASP A 41 13.26 1.76 4.35
CA ASP A 41 14.24 0.91 3.70
C ASP A 41 13.57 0.27 2.46
N ALA A 42 14.28 0.25 1.33
CA ALA A 42 13.78 -0.34 0.09
C ALA A 42 13.29 -1.77 0.33
N HIS A 43 13.93 -2.48 1.26
CA HIS A 43 13.55 -3.82 1.70
C HIS A 43 12.15 -3.89 2.36
N GLU A 44 11.74 -2.90 3.14
CA GLU A 44 10.41 -2.89 3.75
C GLU A 44 9.32 -2.61 2.71
N THR A 45 9.64 -1.75 1.74
CA THR A 45 8.76 -1.44 0.61
C THR A 45 8.50 -2.69 -0.24
N ASP A 46 9.54 -3.47 -0.56
CA ASP A 46 9.41 -4.72 -1.33
C ASP A 46 8.39 -5.69 -0.72
N ARG A 47 8.34 -5.77 0.62
CA ARG A 47 7.39 -6.63 1.34
C ARG A 47 5.95 -6.19 1.12
N ILE A 48 5.69 -4.88 1.10
CA ILE A 48 4.36 -4.31 0.84
C ILE A 48 3.98 -4.56 -0.63
N LEU A 49 4.90 -4.34 -1.56
CA LEU A 49 4.63 -4.56 -2.98
C LEU A 49 4.31 -6.04 -3.26
N ALA A 50 5.08 -6.96 -2.68
CA ALA A 50 4.80 -8.40 -2.78
C ALA A 50 3.45 -8.78 -2.15
N LEU A 51 3.05 -8.13 -1.07
CA LEU A 51 1.73 -8.31 -0.48
C LEU A 51 0.63 -7.86 -1.46
N LEU A 52 0.75 -6.66 -2.02
CA LEU A 52 -0.24 -6.11 -2.95
C LEU A 52 -0.38 -6.97 -4.21
N GLU A 53 0.73 -7.50 -4.73
CA GLU A 53 0.72 -8.49 -5.82
C GLU A 53 -0.08 -9.75 -5.46
N ASN A 54 0.15 -10.31 -4.27
CA ASN A 54 -0.56 -11.51 -3.81
C ASN A 54 -2.07 -11.25 -3.63
N GLU A 55 -2.44 -10.04 -3.22
CA GLU A 55 -3.82 -9.59 -3.08
C GLU A 55 -4.46 -9.17 -4.41
N LYS A 56 -3.77 -9.37 -5.55
CA LYS A 56 -4.23 -9.01 -6.91
C LYS A 56 -4.55 -7.52 -7.05
N MET A 57 -3.70 -6.66 -6.48
CA MET A 57 -3.84 -5.22 -6.57
C MET A 57 -2.91 -4.67 -7.66
N ASP A 58 -3.39 -3.70 -8.43
CA ASP A 58 -2.52 -2.80 -9.19
C ASP A 58 -2.01 -1.71 -8.25
N TYR A 59 -0.79 -1.23 -8.47
CA TYR A 59 -0.23 -0.16 -7.64
C TYR A 59 0.70 0.77 -8.40
N GLN A 60 0.81 2.00 -7.89
CA GLN A 60 1.77 3.00 -8.31
C GLN A 60 2.53 3.51 -7.09
N THR A 61 3.83 3.72 -7.26
CA THR A 61 4.71 4.23 -6.21
C THR A 61 5.14 5.65 -6.52
N HIS A 62 5.09 6.51 -5.51
CA HIS A 62 5.48 7.91 -5.59
C HIS A 62 6.46 8.22 -4.45
N GLY A 63 7.73 8.42 -4.82
CA GLY A 63 8.73 8.95 -3.89
C GLY A 63 8.67 10.47 -3.83
N SER A 64 8.74 11.05 -2.63
CA SER A 64 8.98 12.49 -2.47
C SER A 64 10.38 12.85 -2.95
N HIS A 65 10.53 13.99 -3.63
CA HIS A 65 11.82 14.54 -4.05
C HIS A 65 12.74 14.84 -2.85
N SER A 66 12.19 15.04 -1.65
CA SER A 66 12.96 15.21 -0.41
C SER A 66 13.43 13.89 0.21
N GLY A 67 13.02 12.74 -0.34
CA GLY A 67 13.33 11.41 0.19
C GLY A 67 12.64 11.06 1.51
N GLN A 68 11.86 11.97 2.10
CA GLN A 68 11.30 11.82 3.45
C GLN A 68 10.01 11.00 3.50
N ARG A 69 9.29 10.88 2.38
CA ARG A 69 8.02 10.14 2.30
C ARG A 69 7.94 9.37 1.01
N PHE A 70 7.34 8.20 1.12
CA PHE A 70 7.00 7.33 0.01
C PHE A 70 5.50 7.00 0.10
N ILE A 71 4.84 7.05 -1.04
CA ILE A 71 3.40 6.84 -1.14
C ILE A 71 3.16 5.71 -2.11
N ILE A 72 2.30 4.76 -1.74
CA ILE A 72 1.82 3.70 -2.61
C ILE A 72 0.32 3.89 -2.77
N ILE A 73 -0.13 3.97 -4.01
CA ILE A 73 -1.56 4.01 -4.34
C ILE A 73 -1.89 2.66 -4.98
N ALA A 74 -2.80 1.91 -4.39
CA ALA A 74 -3.20 0.59 -4.86
C ALA A 74 -4.70 0.51 -5.14
N THR A 75 -5.09 -0.24 -6.17
CA THR A 75 -6.48 -0.46 -6.58
C THR A 75 -6.69 -1.94 -6.89
N PRO A 76 -7.85 -2.54 -6.60
CA PRO A 76 -8.11 -3.93 -6.98
C PRO A 76 -7.99 -4.09 -8.49
N ARG A 77 -7.26 -5.11 -8.96
CA ARG A 77 -7.28 -5.46 -10.39
C ARG A 77 -8.72 -5.79 -10.75
N GLY A 78 -9.26 -5.06 -11.71
CA GLY A 78 -10.53 -5.44 -12.31
C GLY A 78 -10.38 -6.85 -12.88
N ASN A 79 -11.18 -7.80 -12.40
CA ASN A 79 -11.41 -9.03 -13.16
C ASN A 79 -12.10 -8.60 -14.47
N THR A 80 -11.33 -8.38 -15.51
CA THR A 80 -11.82 -8.29 -16.90
C THR A 80 -12.32 -9.66 -17.35
#